data_AF-D5PC82-F1
#
_entry.id   AF-D5PC82-F1
#
_cell.length_a   1.000
_cell.length_b   1.000
_cell.length_c   1.000
_cell.angle_alpha   90.00
_cell.angle_beta   90.00
_cell.angle_gamma   90.00
#
_symmetry.space_group_name_H-M   'P 1'
#
loop_
_entity.id
_entity.type
_entity.pdbx_description
1 polymer ?
#
loop_
_entity_poly.entity_id
_entity_poly.type
_entity_poly.pdbx_seq_one_letter_code
_entity_poly.pdbx_strand_id
1 'polypeptide(L)'
;MGTTTTLDCASGKSLNVGGSDNTLTVTGDCATLTVGGTNNKITLDKVDTRISVVGLNNTITYKDGEPKVDNLGSGNTISKGG
;
A
#
# COMPACT_ATOMS: atom_id res chain seq x y z
N MET A 1 1.28 -0.56 18.90
CA MET A 1 0.04 -1.34 18.76
C MET A 1 -0.28 -1.37 17.28
N GLY A 2 -0.32 -2.56 16.68
CA GLY A 2 -0.67 -2.69 15.27
C GLY A 2 -2.16 -2.45 15.05
N THR A 3 -2.51 -1.72 14.00
CA THR A 3 -3.92 -1.47 13.64
C THR A 3 -4.27 -2.27 12.39
N THR A 4 -5.38 -3.01 12.44
CA THR A 4 -5.96 -3.64 11.26
C THR A 4 -7.14 -2.83 10.77
N THR A 5 -7.13 -2.39 9.52
CA THR A 5 -8.18 -1.56 8.96
C THR A 5 -8.41 -1.90 7.49
N THR A 6 -9.67 -1.88 7.09
CA THR A 6 -10.06 -1.94 5.69
C THR A 6 -10.45 -0.53 5.24
N LEU A 7 -9.89 -0.08 4.13
CA LEU A 7 -10.19 1.22 3.56
C LEU A 7 -10.64 1.05 2.11
N ASP A 8 -11.72 1.73 1.75
CA ASP A 8 -12.10 1.91 0.36
C ASP A 8 -11.40 3.15 -0.20
N CYS A 9 -10.60 2.96 -1.24
CA CYS A 9 -9.92 4.06 -1.91
C CYS A 9 -10.92 4.95 -2.67
N ALA A 10 -12.11 4.44 -2.98
CA ALA A 10 -13.03 5.01 -3.96
C ALA A 10 -12.34 5.26 -5.32
N SER A 11 -13.09 5.74 -6.32
CA SER A 11 -12.57 5.90 -7.69
C SER A 11 -11.46 6.97 -7.77
N GLY A 12 -10.19 6.53 -7.75
CA GLY A 12 -9.03 7.34 -8.08
C GLY A 12 -8.49 8.23 -6.96
N LYS A 13 -8.76 7.96 -5.68
CA LYS A 13 -8.15 8.74 -4.59
C LYS A 13 -6.72 8.29 -4.30
N SER A 14 -6.04 9.13 -3.52
CA SER A 14 -4.71 8.88 -2.97
C SER A 14 -4.84 8.39 -1.54
N LEU A 15 -4.28 7.22 -1.24
CA LEU A 15 -4.26 6.64 0.09
C LEU A 15 -2.91 6.91 0.77
N ASN A 16 -2.94 7.39 2.00
CA ASN A 16 -1.75 7.56 2.83
C ASN A 16 -1.84 6.68 4.08
N VAL A 17 -0.80 5.89 4.33
CA VAL A 17 -0.75 4.90 5.41
C VAL A 17 0.39 5.24 6.34
N GLY A 18 0.05 5.57 7.59
CA GLY A 18 0.98 5.99 8.64
C GLY A 18 1.10 4.97 9.78
N GLY A 19 2.30 4.80 10.36
CA GLY A 19 2.49 4.10 11.65
C GLY A 19 3.30 2.81 11.56
N SER A 20 3.26 1.97 12.60
CA SER A 20 4.02 0.71 12.64
C SER A 20 3.16 -0.51 12.94
N ASP A 21 3.53 -1.66 12.35
CA ASP A 21 2.85 -2.95 12.51
C ASP A 21 1.37 -2.91 12.11
N ASN A 22 0.99 -2.06 11.15
CA ASN A 22 -0.40 -1.98 10.69
C ASN A 22 -0.67 -2.97 9.56
N THR A 23 -1.90 -3.48 9.51
CA THR A 23 -2.40 -4.31 8.42
C THR A 23 -3.55 -3.57 7.73
N LEU A 24 -3.34 -3.12 6.49
CA LEU A 24 -4.35 -2.41 5.73
C LEU A 24 -4.83 -3.23 4.53
N THR A 25 -6.14 -3.30 4.37
CA THR A 25 -6.79 -3.89 3.21
C THR A 25 -7.48 -2.77 2.43
N VAL A 26 -7.08 -2.58 1.18
CA VAL A 26 -7.52 -1.50 0.32
C VAL A 26 -8.34 -2.08 -0.82
N THR A 27 -9.62 -1.72 -0.83
CA THR A 27 -10.56 -2.18 -1.86
C THR A 27 -10.87 -1.04 -2.82
N GLY A 28 -11.27 -1.38 -4.05
CA GLY A 28 -11.60 -0.41 -5.10
C GLY A 28 -10.41 -0.01 -5.99
N ASP A 29 -10.61 1.05 -6.79
CA ASP A 29 -9.65 1.56 -7.75
C ASP A 29 -8.80 2.71 -7.17
N CYS A 30 -7.70 2.36 -6.49
CA CYS A 30 -6.74 3.37 -6.03
C CYS A 30 -5.96 3.96 -7.22
N ALA A 31 -5.85 5.29 -7.25
CA ALA A 31 -4.86 5.92 -8.12
C ALA A 31 -3.47 5.78 -7.50
N THR A 32 -3.27 6.34 -6.32
CA THR A 32 -1.96 6.35 -5.65
C THR A 32 -2.02 5.82 -4.22
N LEU A 33 -0.98 5.11 -3.81
CA LEU A 33 -0.76 4.65 -2.44
C LEU A 33 0.55 5.21 -1.92
N THR A 34 0.57 5.74 -0.70
CA THR A 34 1.76 6.18 0.01
C THR A 34 1.84 5.51 1.37
N VAL A 35 2.99 4.93 1.71
CA VAL A 35 3.21 4.18 2.94
C VAL A 35 4.37 4.78 3.72
N GLY A 36 4.06 5.45 4.82
CA GLY A 36 5.02 6.03 5.76
C GLY A 36 4.97 5.29 7.09
N GLY A 37 5.97 4.48 7.40
CA GLY A 37 5.91 3.65 8.61
C GLY A 37 6.86 2.47 8.63
N THR A 38 6.71 1.59 9.61
CA THR A 38 7.59 0.40 9.74
C THR A 38 6.77 -0.87 9.86
N ASN A 39 7.18 -1.93 9.15
CA ASN A 39 6.58 -3.26 9.33
C ASN A 39 5.06 -3.30 8.98
N ASN A 40 4.60 -2.46 8.06
CA ASN A 40 3.20 -2.44 7.65
C ASN A 40 2.92 -3.45 6.54
N LYS A 41 1.76 -4.08 6.57
CA LYS A 41 1.27 -5.02 5.55
C LYS A 41 0.07 -4.42 4.84
N ILE A 42 0.19 -4.18 3.55
CA ILE A 42 -0.86 -3.54 2.75
C ILE A 42 -1.28 -4.47 1.62
N THR A 43 -2.58 -4.71 1.50
CA THR A 43 -3.17 -5.52 0.43
C THR A 43 -4.09 -4.62 -0.37
N LEU A 44 -3.94 -4.56 -1.69
CA LEU A 44 -4.78 -3.78 -2.60
C LEU A 44 -5.49 -4.71 -3.58
N ASP A 45 -6.73 -4.40 -3.93
CA ASP A 45 -7.41 -5.06 -5.03
C ASP A 45 -6.92 -4.52 -6.39
N LYS A 46 -7.05 -3.22 -6.65
CA LYS A 46 -6.59 -2.60 -7.90
C LYS A 46 -5.88 -1.27 -7.67
N VAL A 47 -4.77 -1.06 -8.36
CA VAL A 47 -4.03 0.21 -8.32
C VAL A 47 -3.44 0.56 -9.68
N ASP A 48 -3.78 1.74 -10.19
CA ASP A 48 -3.48 2.09 -11.58
C ASP A 48 -2.30 3.04 -11.73
N THR A 49 -2.05 3.95 -10.78
CA THR A 49 -1.09 5.05 -11.00
C THR A 49 0.27 4.81 -10.35
N ARG A 50 0.35 4.73 -9.01
CA ARG A 50 1.65 4.73 -8.31
C ARG A 50 1.57 4.20 -6.87
N ILE A 51 2.56 3.43 -6.45
CA ILE A 51 2.81 3.02 -5.06
C ILE A 51 4.11 3.66 -4.60
N SER A 52 4.05 4.52 -3.58
CA SER A 52 5.21 5.13 -2.94
C SER A 52 5.41 4.57 -1.53
N VAL A 53 6.58 4.01 -1.27
CA VAL A 53 6.89 3.38 0.02
C VAL A 53 8.06 4.13 0.63
N VAL A 54 7.79 4.95 1.63
CA VAL A 54 8.79 5.79 2.32
C VAL A 54 9.32 5.10 3.58
N GLY A 55 8.52 4.17 4.13
CA GLY A 55 8.81 3.44 5.36
C GLY A 55 9.88 2.33 5.26
N LEU A 56 10.11 1.58 6.34
CA LEU A 56 11.00 0.40 6.35
C LEU A 56 10.27 -0.93 6.58
N ASN A 57 10.77 -2.00 5.96
CA ASN A 57 10.25 -3.38 6.11
C ASN A 57 8.74 -3.51 5.84
N ASN A 58 8.18 -2.72 4.93
CA ASN A 58 6.77 -2.81 4.58
C ASN A 58 6.54 -3.86 3.50
N THR A 59 5.39 -4.53 3.55
CA THR A 59 4.97 -5.51 2.55
C THR A 59 3.73 -5.00 1.84
N ILE A 60 3.82 -4.77 0.53
CA ILE A 60 2.70 -4.35 -0.31
C ILE A 60 2.35 -5.47 -1.27
N THR A 61 1.08 -5.83 -1.33
CA THR A 61 0.54 -6.82 -2.25
C THR A 61 -0.64 -6.23 -2.99
N TYR A 62 -0.68 -6.28 -4.32
CA TYR A 62 -1.81 -5.78 -5.12
C TYR A 62 -2.30 -6.84 -6.10
N LYS A 63 -3.61 -7.00 -6.31
CA LYS A 63 -4.13 -8.04 -7.21
C LYS A 63 -4.07 -7.64 -8.67
N ASP A 64 -4.51 -6.43 -8.98
CA ASP A 64 -4.58 -5.94 -10.35
C ASP A 64 -4.06 -4.51 -10.52
N GLY A 65 -3.75 -4.15 -11.77
CA GLY A 65 -3.13 -2.89 -12.16
C GLY A 65 -1.61 -2.98 -12.38
N GLU A 66 -1.06 -1.87 -12.88
CA GLU A 66 0.36 -1.67 -13.21
C GLU A 66 0.87 -0.34 -12.63
N PRO A 67 0.88 -0.19 -11.29
CA PRO A 67 1.31 1.05 -10.67
C PRO A 67 2.82 1.23 -10.84
N LYS A 68 3.26 2.48 -10.93
CA LYS A 68 4.69 2.77 -10.76
C LYS A 68 5.08 2.57 -9.30
N VAL A 69 6.07 1.72 -9.02
CA VAL A 69 6.55 1.45 -7.66
C VAL A 69 7.76 2.33 -7.36
N ASP A 70 7.65 3.17 -6.35
CA ASP A 70 8.71 4.02 -5.84
C ASP A 70 9.02 3.64 -4.40
N ASN A 71 10.01 2.78 -4.27
CA ASN A 71 10.52 2.35 -2.98
C ASN A 71 11.59 3.35 -2.52
N LEU A 72 11.17 4.36 -1.76
CA LEU A 72 12.03 5.39 -1.18
C LEU A 72 12.63 4.98 0.16
N GLY A 73 12.05 3.96 0.80
CA GLY A 73 12.54 3.40 2.07
C GLY A 73 13.48 2.21 1.88
N SER A 74 13.60 1.36 2.90
CA SER A 74 14.51 0.20 2.88
C SER A 74 13.87 -1.07 3.43
N GLY A 75 14.20 -2.22 2.85
CA GLY A 75 13.64 -3.51 3.24
C GLY A 75 12.17 -3.73 2.83
N ASN A 76 11.60 -2.84 2.01
CA ASN A 76 10.23 -2.99 1.54
C ASN A 76 10.11 -4.07 0.46
N THR A 77 9.03 -4.84 0.51
CA THR A 77 8.70 -5.89 -0.46
C THR A 77 7.39 -5.52 -1.16
N ILE A 78 7.40 -5.54 -2.48
CA ILE A 78 6.23 -5.22 -3.30
C ILE A 78 6.00 -6.39 -4.27
N SER A 79 4.80 -6.98 -4.22
CA SER A 79 4.44 -8.15 -5.03
C SER A 79 3.04 -8.01 -5.63
N LYS A 80 2.84 -8.49 -6.85
CA LYS A 80 1.50 -8.64 -7.44
C LYS A 80 0.90 -9.98 -7.00
N GLY A 81 -0.21 -9.95 -6.25
CA GLY A 81 -0.93 -11.13 -5.77
C GLY A 81 -1.98 -11.55 -6.79
N GLY A 82 -1.59 -12.41 -7.73
CA GLY A 82 -2.47 -12.92 -8.79
C GLY A 82 -3.62 -13.79 -8.31
#